data_AF-A0A7X7LKU8-F1
#
_entry.id   AF-A0A7X7LKU8-F1
#
_cell.length_a   1.000
_cell.length_b   1.000
_cell.length_c   1.000
_cell.angle_alpha   90.00
_cell.angle_beta   90.00
_cell.angle_gamma   90.00
#
_symmetry.space_group_name_H-M   'P 1'
#
loop_
_entity.id
_entity.type
_entity.pdbx_description
1 polymer ?
#
loop_
_entity_poly.entity_id
_entity_poly.type
_entity_poly.pdbx_seq_one_letter_code
_entity_poly.pdbx_strand_id
1 'polypeptide(L)'
;MEENIFIMPGSIMDSKEWKDLETKEFELGSDRVLDEIIEKRIWNNAEIIWLLRKMVYFYGKKDHLLKSAPPERLLTNMTDLLRVMFILYDKFDPELDDNLRSYVCSKLTDATWGISSRTRIYLEKTAKNLDNR
;
A
#
# COMPACT_ATOMS: atom_id res chain seq x y z
N MET A 1 -24.60 17.23 21.05
CA MET A 1 -24.09 17.24 19.67
C MET A 1 -22.69 16.68 19.75
N GLU A 2 -22.56 15.37 19.61
CA GLU A 2 -21.28 14.68 19.52
C GLU A 2 -21.27 13.95 18.19
N GLU A 3 -20.13 14.03 17.52
CA GLU A 3 -19.94 13.90 16.09
C GLU A 3 -20.18 12.47 15.59
N ASN A 4 -21.10 12.32 14.65
CA ASN A 4 -21.29 11.13 13.82
C ASN A 4 -20.11 10.96 12.84
N ILE A 5 -18.93 10.58 13.33
CA ILE A 5 -17.79 10.17 12.47
C ILE A 5 -17.77 8.65 12.25
N PHE A 6 -18.69 7.90 12.87
CA PHE A 6 -18.57 6.46 12.98
C PHE A 6 -19.90 5.73 12.82
N ILE A 7 -20.40 5.67 11.59
CA ILE A 7 -21.28 4.59 11.15
C ILE A 7 -20.74 4.18 9.77
N MET A 8 -20.15 2.99 9.64
CA MET A 8 -19.97 2.36 8.32
C MET A 8 -21.07 1.31 8.12
N PRO A 9 -22.24 1.66 7.56
CA PRO A 9 -23.18 0.70 7.03
C PRO A 9 -22.98 0.64 5.49
N GLY A 10 -22.34 -0.43 5.01
CA GLY A 10 -21.97 -0.65 3.60
C GLY A 10 -20.47 -0.47 3.38
N SER A 11 -19.84 -1.33 2.56
CA SER A 11 -18.43 -1.20 2.20
C SER A 11 -18.20 0.20 1.63
N ILE A 12 -17.06 0.87 1.88
CA ILE A 12 -16.73 2.13 1.20
C ILE A 12 -16.88 1.98 -0.33
N MET A 13 -16.64 0.77 -0.85
CA MET A 13 -16.83 0.44 -2.26
C MET A 13 -18.29 0.47 -2.74
N ASP A 14 -19.26 0.35 -1.82
CA ASP A 14 -20.68 0.46 -2.11
C ASP A 14 -21.21 1.90 -2.02
N SER A 15 -20.40 2.81 -1.45
CA SER A 15 -20.75 4.22 -1.26
C SER A 15 -20.96 4.93 -2.60
N LYS A 16 -21.76 6.00 -2.56
CA LYS A 16 -22.00 6.83 -3.75
C LYS A 16 -20.68 7.47 -4.22
N GLU A 17 -19.89 7.95 -3.28
CA GLU A 17 -18.61 8.59 -3.51
C GLU A 17 -17.64 7.68 -4.26
N TRP A 18 -17.64 6.38 -3.94
CA TRP A 18 -16.84 5.39 -4.65
C TRP A 18 -17.32 5.16 -6.08
N LYS A 19 -18.64 4.99 -6.28
CA LYS A 19 -19.23 4.79 -7.62
C LYS A 19 -19.02 6.00 -8.52
N ASP A 20 -19.15 7.20 -7.97
CA ASP A 20 -18.87 8.45 -8.68
C ASP A 20 -17.38 8.51 -9.09
N LEU A 21 -16.48 8.06 -8.22
CA LEU A 21 -15.04 7.98 -8.51
C LEU A 21 -14.71 6.95 -9.59
N GLU A 22 -15.33 5.76 -9.56
CA GLU A 22 -15.18 4.74 -10.60
C GLU A 22 -15.68 5.21 -11.96
N THR A 23 -16.83 5.89 -11.97
CA THR A 23 -17.39 6.47 -13.19
C THR A 23 -16.45 7.53 -13.77
N LYS A 24 -15.95 8.41 -12.90
CA LYS A 24 -14.98 9.44 -13.30
C LYS A 24 -13.67 8.86 -13.81
N GLU A 25 -13.17 7.81 -13.18
CA GLU A 25 -11.98 7.08 -13.63
C GLU A 25 -12.20 6.47 -15.02
N PHE A 26 -13.37 5.88 -15.25
CA PHE A 26 -13.73 5.32 -16.56
C PHE A 26 -13.79 6.39 -17.66
N GLU A 27 -14.30 7.59 -17.35
CA GLU A 27 -14.45 8.68 -18.31
C GLU A 27 -13.14 9.45 -18.58
N LEU A 28 -12.35 9.74 -17.54
CA LEU A 28 -11.20 10.64 -17.62
C LEU A 28 -9.84 9.92 -17.59
N GLY A 29 -9.82 8.66 -17.18
CA GLY A 29 -8.60 7.89 -16.93
C GLY A 29 -8.00 8.13 -15.54
N SER A 30 -7.25 7.14 -15.04
CA SER A 30 -6.69 7.17 -13.68
C SER A 30 -5.75 8.33 -13.40
N ASP A 31 -4.98 8.78 -14.40
CA ASP A 31 -3.97 9.84 -14.21
C ASP A 31 -4.63 11.19 -13.88
N ARG A 32 -5.71 11.54 -14.60
CA ARG A 32 -6.45 12.78 -14.33
C ARG A 32 -7.17 12.74 -12.98
N VAL A 33 -7.75 11.59 -12.63
CA VAL A 33 -8.39 11.43 -11.31
C VAL A 33 -7.35 11.60 -10.19
N LEU A 34 -6.15 11.06 -10.38
CA LEU A 34 -5.06 11.21 -9.43
C LEU A 34 -4.67 12.68 -9.26
N ASP A 35 -4.44 13.40 -10.36
CA ASP A 35 -4.08 14.82 -10.35
C ASP A 35 -5.12 15.66 -9.58
N GLU A 36 -6.41 15.41 -9.82
CA GLU A 36 -7.48 16.11 -9.13
C GLU A 36 -7.55 15.79 -7.62
N ILE A 37 -7.25 14.57 -7.21
CA ILE A 37 -7.25 14.20 -5.78
C ILE A 37 -6.09 14.89 -5.07
N ILE A 38 -4.88 14.84 -5.64
CA ILE A 38 -3.67 15.38 -4.97
C ILE A 38 -3.71 16.91 -4.81
N GLU A 39 -4.47 17.61 -5.63
CA GLU A 39 -4.69 19.06 -5.51
C GLU A 39 -5.62 19.45 -4.34
N LYS A 40 -6.41 18.49 -3.81
CA LYS A 40 -7.33 18.75 -2.70
C LYS A 40 -6.58 18.83 -1.37
N ARG A 41 -7.01 19.76 -0.51
CA ARG A 41 -6.51 19.89 0.86
C ARG A 41 -6.96 18.74 1.78
N ILE A 42 -8.16 18.21 1.58
CA ILE A 42 -8.77 17.14 2.38
C ILE A 42 -9.36 16.13 1.43
N TRP A 43 -9.08 14.85 1.67
CA TRP A 43 -9.60 13.73 0.89
C TRP A 43 -10.72 13.04 1.66
N ASN A 44 -11.74 12.59 0.94
CA ASN A 44 -12.78 11.74 1.52
C ASN A 44 -12.33 10.27 1.59
N ASN A 45 -13.08 9.44 2.30
CA ASN A 45 -12.74 8.03 2.51
C ASN A 45 -12.61 7.24 1.20
N ALA A 46 -13.46 7.49 0.20
CA ALA A 46 -13.39 6.79 -1.08
C ALA A 46 -12.11 7.16 -1.84
N GLU A 47 -11.73 8.44 -1.85
CA GLU A 47 -10.48 8.92 -2.45
C GLU A 47 -9.23 8.35 -1.77
N ILE A 48 -9.24 8.29 -0.44
CA ILE A 48 -8.14 7.70 0.34
C ILE A 48 -7.97 6.22 -0.04
N ILE A 49 -9.05 5.43 -0.01
CA ILE A 49 -9.00 4.01 -0.34
C ILE A 49 -8.62 3.79 -1.81
N TRP A 50 -9.11 4.62 -2.72
CA TRP A 50 -8.78 4.54 -4.13
C TRP A 50 -7.29 4.85 -4.39
N LEU A 51 -6.75 5.89 -3.75
CA LEU A 51 -5.34 6.26 -3.85
C LEU A 51 -4.43 5.14 -3.32
N LEU A 52 -4.79 4.55 -2.18
CA LEU A 52 -4.07 3.39 -1.63
C LEU A 52 -4.08 2.21 -2.61
N ARG A 53 -5.23 1.90 -3.24
CA ARG A 53 -5.32 0.87 -4.29
C ARG A 53 -4.35 1.14 -5.44
N LYS A 54 -4.26 2.40 -5.89
CA LYS A 54 -3.33 2.80 -6.96
C LYS A 54 -1.88 2.70 -6.55
N MET A 55 -1.51 3.16 -5.35
CA MET A 55 -0.15 3.06 -4.84
C MET A 55 0.30 1.60 -4.77
N VAL A 56 -0.53 0.70 -4.22
CA VAL A 56 -0.23 -0.75 -4.18
C VAL A 56 -0.03 -1.32 -5.58
N TYR A 57 -0.90 -0.99 -6.53
CA TYR A 57 -0.79 -1.45 -7.92
C TYR A 57 0.52 -0.99 -8.59
N PHE A 58 0.82 0.31 -8.53
CA PHE A 58 2.00 0.88 -9.20
C PHE A 58 3.31 0.41 -8.58
N TYR A 59 3.42 0.36 -7.25
CA TYR A 59 4.60 -0.19 -6.60
C TYR A 59 4.75 -1.70 -6.83
N GLY A 60 3.64 -2.43 -7.01
CA GLY A 60 3.64 -3.87 -7.32
C GLY A 60 4.08 -4.20 -8.76
N LYS A 61 3.89 -3.29 -9.73
CA LYS A 61 4.18 -3.52 -11.15
C LYS A 61 5.68 -3.62 -11.47
N LYS A 62 6.57 -3.23 -10.54
CA LYS A 62 8.03 -3.20 -10.74
C LYS A 62 8.45 -2.50 -12.05
N ASP A 63 7.75 -1.40 -12.37
CA ASP A 63 7.92 -0.65 -13.61
C ASP A 63 9.38 -0.19 -13.79
N HIS A 64 9.85 -0.14 -15.03
CA HIS A 64 11.19 0.36 -15.36
C HIS A 64 11.39 1.81 -14.92
N LEU A 65 10.32 2.60 -14.89
CA LEU A 65 10.35 3.98 -14.38
C LEU A 65 10.62 4.05 -12.87
N LEU A 66 10.13 3.08 -12.09
CA LEU A 66 10.41 3.06 -10.65
C LEU A 66 11.85 2.61 -10.37
N LYS A 67 12.49 1.87 -11.29
CA LYS A 67 13.90 1.47 -11.14
C LYS A 67 14.89 2.64 -11.21
N SER A 68 14.50 3.76 -11.83
CA SER A 68 15.33 4.97 -11.86
C SER A 68 15.12 5.88 -10.66
N ALA A 69 14.13 5.61 -9.80
CA ALA A 69 13.89 6.38 -8.59
C ALA A 69 14.92 6.02 -7.49
N PRO A 70 15.35 6.99 -6.66
CA PRO A 70 16.23 6.72 -5.51
C PRO A 70 15.61 5.66 -4.57
N PRO A 71 16.34 4.59 -4.22
CA PRO A 71 15.83 3.53 -3.35
C PRO A 71 15.28 4.03 -2.01
N GLU A 72 15.91 5.04 -1.41
CA GLU A 72 15.52 5.62 -0.12
C GLU A 72 14.15 6.28 -0.19
N ARG A 73 13.84 6.92 -1.33
CA ARG A 73 12.53 7.55 -1.57
C ARG A 73 11.45 6.50 -1.73
N LEU A 74 11.73 5.43 -2.48
CA LEU A 74 10.80 4.31 -2.61
C LEU A 74 10.53 3.64 -1.26
N LEU A 75 11.58 3.42 -0.45
CA LEU A 75 11.46 2.81 0.88
C LEU A 75 10.62 3.68 1.82
N THR A 76 10.83 5.00 1.79
CA THR A 76 10.05 5.96 2.60
C THR A 76 8.57 5.90 2.20
N ASN A 77 8.27 6.02 0.91
CA ASN A 77 6.89 5.97 0.42
C ASN A 77 6.19 4.64 0.74
N MET A 78 6.92 3.52 0.62
CA MET A 78 6.39 2.21 0.99
C MET A 78 6.13 2.08 2.49
N THR A 79 6.99 2.68 3.33
CA THR A 79 6.80 2.71 4.78
C THR A 79 5.55 3.52 5.15
N ASP A 80 5.35 4.68 4.51
CA ASP A 80 4.18 5.51 4.75
C ASP A 80 2.88 4.84 4.28
N LEU A 81 2.92 4.20 3.11
CA LEU A 81 1.80 3.38 2.61
C LEU A 81 1.43 2.27 3.60
N LEU A 82 2.43 1.54 4.11
CA LEU A 82 2.20 0.48 5.10
C LEU A 82 1.59 1.03 6.39
N ARG A 83 2.08 2.17 6.90
CA ARG A 83 1.53 2.81 8.11
C ARG A 83 0.05 3.15 7.96
N VAL A 84 -0.33 3.76 6.83
CA VAL A 84 -1.74 4.09 6.55
C VAL A 84 -2.59 2.82 6.46
N MET A 85 -2.09 1.79 5.78
CA MET A 85 -2.77 0.48 5.72
C MET A 85 -2.95 -0.16 7.10
N PHE A 86 -1.94 -0.09 7.98
CA PHE A 86 -2.05 -0.61 9.35
C PHE A 86 -3.11 0.14 10.17
N ILE A 87 -3.17 1.47 10.07
CA ILE A 87 -4.19 2.28 10.75
C ILE A 87 -5.60 1.91 10.28
N LEU A 88 -5.75 1.61 8.99
CA LEU A 88 -7.01 1.13 8.44
C LEU A 88 -7.34 -0.27 8.95
N TYR A 89 -6.41 -1.23 8.84
CA TYR A 89 -6.63 -2.61 9.27
C TYR A 89 -6.96 -2.73 10.76
N ASP A 90 -6.28 -1.98 11.62
CA ASP A 90 -6.56 -1.93 13.07
C ASP A 90 -8.00 -1.52 13.38
N LYS A 91 -8.62 -0.72 12.48
CA LYS A 91 -10.01 -0.29 12.60
C LYS A 91 -11.03 -1.20 11.90
N PHE A 92 -10.63 -2.00 10.91
CA PHE A 92 -11.58 -2.71 10.04
C PHE A 92 -12.11 -4.01 10.66
N ASP A 93 -11.28 -4.85 11.28
CA ASP A 93 -11.74 -6.08 11.96
C ASP A 93 -10.56 -6.84 12.63
N PRO A 94 -10.66 -7.25 13.91
CA PRO A 94 -9.74 -8.23 14.52
C PRO A 94 -9.73 -9.62 13.84
N GLU A 95 -10.82 -9.99 13.15
CA GLU A 95 -11.00 -11.29 12.50
C GLU A 95 -10.67 -11.28 11.00
N LEU A 96 -9.51 -10.73 10.63
CA LEU A 96 -8.97 -10.86 9.28
C LEU A 96 -8.97 -12.34 8.84
N ASP A 97 -9.75 -12.65 7.78
CA ASP A 97 -9.94 -13.98 7.19
C ASP A 97 -8.63 -14.75 6.98
N ASP A 98 -8.65 -16.07 7.18
CA ASP A 98 -7.47 -16.94 7.18
C ASP A 98 -6.70 -16.92 5.84
N ASN A 99 -7.39 -16.72 4.71
CA ASN A 99 -6.74 -16.62 3.40
C ASN A 99 -5.95 -15.32 3.26
N LEU A 100 -6.54 -14.21 3.73
CA LEU A 100 -5.90 -12.91 3.72
C LEU A 100 -4.69 -12.89 4.66
N ARG A 101 -4.84 -13.46 5.86
CA ARG A 101 -3.76 -13.61 6.84
C ARG A 101 -2.61 -14.45 6.27
N SER A 102 -2.92 -15.57 5.64
CA SER A 102 -1.92 -16.44 5.01
C SER A 102 -1.16 -15.72 3.89
N TYR A 103 -1.87 -14.97 3.04
CA TYR A 103 -1.26 -14.17 1.98
C TYR A 103 -0.34 -13.07 2.54
N VAL A 104 -0.80 -12.33 3.56
CA VAL A 104 0.00 -11.29 4.24
C VAL A 104 1.25 -11.90 4.87
N CYS A 105 1.13 -13.00 5.62
CA CYS A 105 2.25 -13.69 6.24
C CYS A 105 3.29 -14.15 5.21
N SER A 106 2.85 -14.67 4.06
CA SER A 106 3.73 -15.06 2.96
C SER A 106 4.54 -13.86 2.43
N LYS A 107 3.88 -12.71 2.17
CA LYS A 107 4.56 -11.51 1.67
C LYS A 107 5.49 -10.87 2.68
N LEU A 108 5.12 -10.85 3.95
CA LEU A 108 6.01 -10.37 5.02
C LEU A 108 7.24 -11.26 5.16
N THR A 109 7.07 -12.58 5.06
CA THR A 109 8.20 -13.53 5.08
C THR A 109 9.18 -13.23 3.95
N ASP A 110 8.70 -13.05 2.71
CA ASP A 110 9.53 -12.68 1.57
C ASP A 110 10.25 -11.34 1.81
N ALA A 111 9.55 -10.35 2.36
CA ALA A 111 10.09 -9.02 2.66
C ALA A 111 11.16 -9.03 3.78
N THR A 112 11.21 -10.08 4.63
CA THR A 112 12.27 -10.23 5.63
C THR A 112 13.62 -10.68 5.04
N TRP A 113 13.68 -10.95 3.73
CA TRP A 113 14.93 -11.28 3.08
C TRP A 113 15.96 -10.14 3.22
N GLY A 114 17.16 -10.47 3.69
CA GLY A 114 18.23 -9.50 3.99
C GLY A 114 18.25 -9.01 5.43
N ILE A 115 17.15 -9.16 6.19
CA ILE A 115 17.11 -8.80 7.62
C ILE A 115 16.90 -10.00 8.54
N SER A 116 16.32 -11.11 8.05
CA SER A 116 16.19 -12.33 8.83
C SER A 116 17.54 -12.95 9.13
N SER A 117 17.72 -13.53 10.33
CA SER A 117 19.03 -14.09 10.75
C SER A 117 19.59 -15.10 9.74
N ARG A 118 18.71 -15.92 9.15
CA ARG A 118 19.09 -16.87 8.09
C ARG A 118 19.71 -16.16 6.88
N THR A 119 19.09 -15.09 6.39
CA THR A 119 19.58 -14.36 5.22
C THR A 119 20.78 -13.49 5.55
N ARG A 120 20.88 -12.92 6.75
CA ARG A 120 22.09 -12.20 7.21
C ARG A 120 23.30 -13.12 7.28
N ILE A 121 23.17 -14.32 7.88
CA ILE A 121 24.25 -15.32 7.91
C ILE A 121 24.66 -15.73 6.50
N TYR A 122 23.70 -15.91 5.60
CA TYR A 122 23.99 -16.20 4.20
C TYR A 122 24.77 -15.05 3.53
N LEU A 123 24.31 -13.80 3.69
CA LEU A 123 24.97 -12.63 3.11
C LEU A 123 26.38 -12.42 3.69
N GLU A 124 26.57 -12.61 4.99
CA GLU A 124 27.88 -12.55 5.65
C GLU A 124 28.86 -13.60 5.09
N LYS A 125 28.39 -14.83 4.86
CA LYS A 125 29.21 -15.88 4.22
C LYS A 125 29.57 -15.51 2.79
N THR A 126 28.59 -15.02 2.02
CA THR A 126 28.82 -14.62 0.63
C THR A 126 29.77 -13.43 0.54
N ALA A 127 29.66 -12.45 1.44
CA ALA A 127 30.58 -11.31 1.52
C ALA A 127 32.02 -11.77 1.83
N LYS A 128 32.21 -12.63 2.83
CA LYS A 128 33.53 -13.22 3.15
C LYS A 128 34.14 -14.00 1.99
N ASN A 129 33.31 -14.64 1.15
CA ASN A 129 33.78 -15.37 -0.02
C ASN A 129 34.18 -14.44 -1.19
N LEU A 130 33.65 -13.22 -1.23
CA LEU A 130 34.03 -12.20 -2.20
C LEU A 130 35.35 -11.53 -1.82
N ASP A 131 35.60 -11.29 -0.52
CA ASP A 131 36.84 -10.69 -0.02
C ASP A 131 38.07 -11.62 -0.13
N ASN A 132 37.85 -12.93 -0.29
CA ASN A 132 38.89 -13.95 -0.46
C ASN A 132 39.20 -14.27 -1.93
N ARG A 133 38.70 -13.47 -2.89
CA ARG A 133 38.98 -13.57 -4.33
C ARG A 133 39.72 -12.34 -4.81
#